data_AF-A0AAV5S636-F1
#
_entry.id   AF-A0AAV5S636-F1
#
_cell.length_a   1.000
_cell.length_b   1.000
_cell.length_c   1.000
_cell.angle_alpha   90.00
_cell.angle_beta   90.00
_cell.angle_gamma   90.00
#
_symmetry.space_group_name_H-M   'P 1'
#
loop_
_entity.id
_entity.type
_entity.pdbx_description
1 polymer ?
#
loop_
_entity_poly.entity_id
_entity_poly.type
_entity_poly.pdbx_seq_one_letter_code
_entity_poly.pdbx_strand_id
1 'polypeptide(L)'
;MKLSVALTALVAASSAVEASPIDFLMKKKHSKATTSTPVIANNSVAANLTSGFNLTGFNATSWFQNLTNSTASNSTASNSTTELVETIQVYITGGHVALDNSSEHSGSNYTTVYNQTAALNITQLYDVASAVEHTIAANETKGTVILTSEKNLEALGFFAAVVFNTSKPVVVASDATLGNIVANNTGAFNRGALVVGPDGIIYSGVYSPSLDQAAASIPVGAVTDEDSVAWYFQPSLPSLIAADSALRTNYTNFTSTTPLEYSLITPLVPIVYDGGYSEDLINSVASTISGLVVISSGATTNSTSSQLASETIPVVYTETSPLDIVTPGDVPRGAVAGGCLTPVKAQVFLGIAIANDVTASSSIAELLL
;
A
#
# COMPACT_ATOMS: atom_id res chain seq x y z
N MET A 1 25.11 23.98 -20.78
CA MET A 1 24.30 23.99 -19.54
C MET A 1 22.86 24.43 -19.85
N LYS A 2 22.01 23.55 -20.40
CA LYS A 2 20.52 23.75 -20.46
C LYS A 2 19.74 22.44 -20.67
N LEU A 3 20.39 21.34 -21.09
CA LEU A 3 19.75 20.03 -21.26
C LEU A 3 19.86 19.13 -20.03
N SER A 4 20.98 19.20 -19.30
CA SER A 4 21.19 18.43 -18.06
C SER A 4 20.19 18.80 -16.96
N VAL A 5 19.90 20.09 -16.79
CA VAL A 5 18.96 20.61 -15.76
C VAL A 5 17.50 20.27 -16.09
N ALA A 6 17.14 20.26 -17.37
CA ALA A 6 15.80 19.82 -17.81
C ALA A 6 15.61 18.31 -17.60
N LEU A 7 16.69 17.53 -17.70
CA LEU A 7 16.66 16.08 -17.52
C LEU A 7 16.66 15.68 -16.04
N THR A 8 17.34 16.40 -15.15
CA THR A 8 17.20 16.20 -13.70
C THR A 8 15.76 16.45 -13.26
N ALA A 9 15.08 17.42 -13.86
CA ALA A 9 13.66 17.66 -13.63
C ALA A 9 12.75 16.56 -14.20
N LEU A 10 13.10 15.95 -15.35
CA LEU A 10 12.33 14.86 -15.96
C LEU A 10 12.51 13.52 -15.23
N VAL A 11 13.73 13.25 -14.74
CA VAL A 11 14.04 12.07 -13.89
C VAL A 11 13.48 12.24 -12.47
N ALA A 12 13.46 13.46 -11.94
CA ALA A 12 12.77 13.77 -10.68
C ALA A 12 11.23 13.74 -10.81
N ALA A 13 10.69 13.90 -12.03
CA ALA A 13 9.25 13.81 -12.31
C ALA A 13 8.75 12.40 -12.68
N SER A 14 9.66 11.42 -12.85
CA SER A 14 9.30 10.01 -13.15
C SER A 14 9.07 9.16 -11.90
N SER A 15 8.66 9.79 -10.80
CA SER A 15 8.14 9.10 -9.63
C SER A 15 6.70 8.60 -9.88
N ALA A 16 6.55 7.28 -9.78
CA ALA A 16 5.35 6.47 -9.56
C ALA A 16 4.16 6.49 -10.54
N VAL A 17 3.92 7.45 -11.46
CA VAL A 17 2.65 7.42 -12.25
C VAL A 17 2.74 7.76 -13.75
N GLU A 18 3.85 8.30 -14.27
CA GLU A 18 3.93 8.57 -15.73
C GLU A 18 5.19 7.97 -16.35
N ALA A 19 5.24 6.64 -16.39
CA ALA A 19 6.00 5.95 -17.43
C ALA A 19 5.05 5.71 -18.62
N SER A 20 4.60 6.78 -19.29
CA SER A 20 4.01 6.67 -20.63
C SER A 20 4.91 7.42 -21.59
N PRO A 21 5.65 6.72 -22.48
CA PRO A 21 6.33 7.39 -23.55
C PRO A 21 5.27 7.90 -24.55
N ILE A 22 5.29 9.21 -24.83
CA ILE A 22 4.85 9.82 -26.11
C ILE A 22 3.36 10.23 -26.23
N ASP A 23 2.47 9.96 -25.28
CA ASP A 23 1.04 10.33 -25.46
C ASP A 23 0.76 11.85 -25.46
N PHE A 24 1.70 12.66 -24.93
CA PHE A 24 1.63 14.12 -24.98
C PHE A 24 1.87 14.70 -26.40
N LEU A 25 2.54 13.97 -27.29
CA LEU A 25 2.90 14.45 -28.63
C LEU A 25 1.95 13.99 -29.75
N MET A 26 1.04 13.06 -29.48
CA MET A 26 0.16 12.44 -30.49
C MET A 26 -1.32 12.91 -30.43
N LYS A 27 -1.69 13.91 -29.62
CA LYS A 27 -3.02 14.55 -29.70
C LYS A 27 -3.16 15.44 -30.95
N LYS A 28 -3.11 14.82 -32.13
CA LYS A 28 -3.66 15.37 -33.37
C LYS A 28 -5.09 14.85 -33.56
N LYS A 29 -6.04 15.75 -33.32
CA LYS A 29 -7.42 15.81 -33.84
C LYS A 29 -7.96 14.51 -34.46
N HIS A 30 -8.88 13.85 -33.75
CA HIS A 30 -10.09 13.34 -34.39
C HIS A 30 -11.33 13.67 -33.55
N SER A 31 -12.16 14.49 -34.17
CA SER A 31 -13.47 14.95 -33.73
C SER A 31 -14.52 13.83 -33.78
N LYS A 32 -15.26 13.69 -32.68
CA LYS A 32 -16.69 13.36 -32.54
C LYS A 32 -17.30 12.31 -33.48
N ALA A 33 -17.76 11.20 -32.90
CA ALA A 33 -19.01 10.56 -33.31
C ALA A 33 -19.75 10.05 -32.06
N THR A 34 -20.89 10.69 -31.80
CA THR A 34 -21.89 10.32 -30.81
C THR A 34 -22.68 9.13 -31.34
N THR A 35 -22.75 8.03 -30.59
CA THR A 35 -23.78 7.01 -30.83
C THR A 35 -24.28 6.46 -29.50
N SER A 36 -25.43 6.97 -29.09
CA SER A 36 -26.33 6.45 -28.07
C SER A 36 -27.02 5.16 -28.55
N THR A 37 -27.23 4.19 -27.65
CA THR A 37 -28.34 3.19 -27.64
C THR A 37 -28.15 2.23 -26.44
N PRO A 38 -29.19 1.54 -25.94
CA PRO A 38 -30.11 2.08 -24.95
C PRO A 38 -30.17 1.26 -23.65
N VAL A 39 -30.72 1.88 -22.61
CA VAL A 39 -31.23 1.25 -21.39
C VAL A 39 -32.29 0.20 -21.75
N ILE A 40 -32.10 -1.04 -21.32
CA ILE A 40 -33.18 -2.03 -21.21
C ILE A 40 -33.39 -2.29 -19.72
N ALA A 41 -34.42 -1.65 -19.18
CA ALA A 41 -35.05 -2.01 -17.94
C ALA A 41 -35.81 -3.33 -18.14
N ASN A 42 -35.60 -4.30 -17.25
CA ASN A 42 -36.53 -5.42 -17.10
C ASN A 42 -36.93 -5.55 -15.63
N ASN A 43 -38.07 -4.95 -15.34
CA ASN A 43 -38.83 -5.14 -14.13
C ASN A 43 -39.69 -6.41 -14.33
N SER A 44 -39.47 -7.46 -13.54
CA SER A 44 -40.51 -8.46 -13.32
C SER A 44 -40.39 -9.12 -11.94
N VAL A 45 -41.35 -8.72 -11.10
CA VAL A 45 -42.18 -9.54 -10.20
C VAL A 45 -41.50 -10.56 -9.28
N ALA A 46 -41.59 -10.23 -7.99
CA ALA A 46 -41.59 -11.08 -6.80
C ALA A 46 -41.75 -12.60 -7.02
N ALA A 47 -40.78 -13.35 -6.48
CA ALA A 47 -40.97 -14.72 -6.02
C ALA A 47 -40.36 -14.87 -4.62
N ASN A 48 -41.26 -14.96 -3.66
CA ASN A 48 -41.05 -15.33 -2.27
C ASN A 48 -40.49 -16.76 -2.21
N LEU A 49 -39.27 -16.95 -1.70
CA LEU A 49 -38.73 -18.26 -1.36
C LEU A 49 -38.01 -18.16 -0.01
N THR A 50 -38.82 -18.43 1.00
CA THR A 50 -38.43 -18.81 2.35
C THR A 50 -37.79 -20.20 2.29
N SER A 51 -36.52 -20.31 2.63
CA SER A 51 -35.94 -21.58 3.12
C SER A 51 -34.89 -21.25 4.18
N GLY A 52 -35.33 -21.37 5.43
CA GLY A 52 -34.49 -21.24 6.60
C GLY A 52 -33.42 -22.34 6.64
N PHE A 53 -32.19 -21.93 6.90
CA PHE A 53 -31.17 -22.81 7.46
C PHE A 53 -31.01 -22.46 8.94
N ASN A 54 -31.45 -23.41 9.76
CA ASN A 54 -31.36 -23.40 11.22
C ASN A 54 -30.06 -24.10 11.60
N LEU A 55 -29.07 -23.37 12.13
CA LEU A 55 -27.86 -23.95 12.71
C LEU A 55 -27.90 -23.75 14.22
N THR A 56 -28.26 -24.84 14.90
CA THR A 56 -28.30 -24.98 16.34
C THR A 56 -26.89 -25.13 16.92
N GLY A 57 -26.56 -24.27 17.89
CA GLY A 57 -25.85 -24.62 19.12
C GLY A 57 -24.35 -24.93 19.03
N PHE A 58 -23.53 -23.99 19.49
CA PHE A 58 -22.29 -24.31 20.19
C PHE A 58 -22.37 -23.78 21.63
N ASN A 59 -22.16 -24.71 22.56
CA ASN A 59 -22.28 -24.57 23.99
C ASN A 59 -20.84 -24.52 24.55
N ALA A 60 -20.44 -23.40 25.16
CA ALA A 60 -19.20 -23.30 25.91
C ALA A 60 -19.53 -23.03 27.37
N THR A 61 -19.62 -24.10 28.15
CA THR A 61 -19.71 -24.06 29.60
C THR A 61 -18.37 -23.67 30.21
N SER A 62 -18.40 -22.58 31.01
CA SER A 62 -17.76 -22.34 32.32
C SER A 62 -16.38 -22.95 32.63
N TRP A 63 -15.56 -22.22 33.38
CA TRP A 63 -14.98 -22.61 34.69
C TRP A 63 -14.22 -21.41 35.26
N PHE A 64 -14.69 -20.84 36.38
CA PHE A 64 -13.93 -20.48 37.60
C PHE A 64 -14.92 -19.97 38.67
N GLN A 65 -15.05 -20.76 39.73
CA GLN A 65 -15.64 -20.49 41.06
C GLN A 65 -14.56 -19.80 41.94
N ASN A 66 -14.76 -19.13 43.09
CA ASN A 66 -15.87 -18.67 43.95
C ASN A 66 -15.23 -18.01 45.22
N LEU A 67 -16.03 -17.31 46.03
CA LEU A 67 -15.81 -16.70 47.37
C LEU A 67 -15.09 -15.33 47.43
N THR A 68 -15.59 -14.30 48.13
CA THR A 68 -16.17 -14.33 49.49
C THR A 68 -17.18 -13.19 49.75
N ASN A 69 -18.17 -13.49 50.59
CA ASN A 69 -19.24 -12.65 51.10
C ASN A 69 -18.75 -11.61 52.14
N SER A 70 -19.09 -10.33 51.99
CA SER A 70 -19.15 -9.38 53.12
C SER A 70 -20.20 -8.31 52.87
N THR A 71 -21.15 -8.24 53.79
CA THR A 71 -22.32 -7.37 53.79
C THR A 71 -21.95 -5.98 54.35
N ALA A 72 -22.56 -4.95 53.76
CA ALA A 72 -22.72 -3.56 54.24
C ALA A 72 -21.48 -2.64 54.24
N SER A 73 -21.53 -1.57 53.44
CA SER A 73 -21.74 -0.19 53.90
C SER A 73 -21.65 0.81 52.74
N ASN A 74 -22.63 1.70 52.66
CA ASN A 74 -22.75 2.80 51.70
C ASN A 74 -21.53 3.73 51.73
N SER A 75 -20.83 3.86 50.61
CA SER A 75 -20.13 5.09 50.23
C SER A 75 -20.03 5.17 48.71
N THR A 76 -20.81 6.07 48.15
CA THR A 76 -20.74 6.58 46.78
C THR A 76 -19.32 7.09 46.50
N ALA A 77 -18.48 6.22 45.94
CA ALA A 77 -17.29 6.61 45.19
C ALA A 77 -17.50 6.09 43.78
N SER A 78 -18.00 6.99 42.92
CA SER A 78 -17.95 6.80 41.48
C SER A 78 -16.47 6.72 41.09
N ASN A 79 -15.92 5.50 41.06
CA ASN A 79 -14.73 5.25 40.27
C ASN A 79 -15.17 5.40 38.82
N SER A 80 -15.11 6.64 38.31
CA SER A 80 -14.98 6.86 36.89
C SER A 80 -13.62 6.27 36.51
N THR A 81 -13.62 4.99 36.18
CA THR A 81 -12.70 4.52 35.16
C THR A 81 -13.12 5.29 33.92
N THR A 82 -12.47 6.44 33.66
CA THR A 82 -12.42 6.99 32.33
C THR A 82 -11.86 5.88 31.46
N GLU A 83 -12.73 5.09 30.83
CA GLU A 83 -12.35 4.31 29.67
C GLU A 83 -11.72 5.31 28.72
N LEU A 84 -10.42 5.16 28.48
CA LEU A 84 -9.75 5.90 27.43
C LEU A 84 -10.52 5.56 26.15
N VAL A 85 -11.25 6.53 25.63
CA VAL A 85 -11.93 6.37 24.34
C VAL A 85 -10.82 6.33 23.32
N GLU A 86 -10.40 5.13 22.94
CA GLU A 86 -9.33 4.95 21.95
C GLU A 86 -9.80 5.57 20.63
N THR A 87 -9.03 6.54 20.11
CA THR A 87 -9.36 7.28 18.89
C THR A 87 -8.63 6.69 17.67
N ILE A 88 -9.15 6.95 16.48
CA ILE A 88 -8.46 6.69 15.22
C ILE A 88 -7.71 7.97 14.80
N GLN A 89 -6.42 7.87 14.52
CA GLN A 89 -5.69 9.00 13.97
C GLN A 89 -5.73 8.94 12.44
N VAL A 90 -6.03 10.06 11.81
CA VAL A 90 -6.10 10.22 10.37
C VAL A 90 -4.96 11.14 9.92
N TYR A 91 -4.09 10.64 9.05
CA TYR A 91 -3.00 11.40 8.44
C TYR A 91 -3.34 11.74 7.00
N ILE A 92 -3.42 13.02 6.68
CA ILE A 92 -3.75 13.49 5.34
C ILE A 92 -2.47 13.72 4.56
N THR A 93 -2.34 13.06 3.42
CA THR A 93 -1.30 13.29 2.40
C THR A 93 -1.88 13.77 1.06
N GLY A 94 -3.17 13.48 0.84
CA GLY A 94 -3.99 13.80 -0.31
C GLY A 94 -5.37 13.16 -0.12
N GLY A 95 -6.12 12.95 -1.21
CA GLY A 95 -7.41 12.27 -1.17
C GLY A 95 -8.57 13.18 -0.76
N HIS A 96 -9.69 12.57 -0.40
CA HIS A 96 -10.93 13.26 -0.06
C HIS A 96 -11.25 13.11 1.43
N VAL A 97 -11.55 14.25 2.06
CA VAL A 97 -12.12 14.32 3.41
C VAL A 97 -13.50 14.93 3.28
N ALA A 98 -14.54 14.18 3.66
CA ALA A 98 -15.88 14.72 3.70
C ALA A 98 -15.95 15.87 4.72
N LEU A 99 -16.47 17.02 4.30
CA LEU A 99 -16.76 18.14 5.19
C LEU A 99 -18.08 17.85 5.91
N ASP A 100 -18.06 17.00 6.92
CA ASP A 100 -19.24 16.80 7.76
C ASP A 100 -19.25 17.78 8.93
N ASN A 101 -20.33 18.54 9.01
CA ASN A 101 -20.58 19.51 10.07
C ASN A 101 -21.25 18.84 11.30
N SER A 102 -21.23 17.51 11.36
CA SER A 102 -21.79 16.71 12.44
C SER A 102 -20.69 16.34 13.44
N SER A 103 -21.01 16.46 14.72
CA SER A 103 -20.20 16.00 15.84
C SER A 103 -20.05 14.47 15.91
N GLU A 104 -20.38 13.73 14.86
CA GLU A 104 -20.36 12.26 14.83
C GLU A 104 -18.96 11.66 14.59
N HIS A 105 -18.00 12.48 14.12
CA HIS A 105 -16.58 12.12 14.04
C HIS A 105 -15.83 12.27 15.37
N SER A 106 -16.53 12.26 16.52
CA SER A 106 -15.97 12.46 17.88
C SER A 106 -14.91 11.43 18.32
N GLY A 107 -14.54 10.48 17.45
CA GLY A 107 -13.52 9.46 17.69
C GLY A 107 -12.30 9.51 16.77
N SER A 108 -12.21 10.47 15.84
CA SER A 108 -11.06 10.58 14.92
C SER A 108 -10.35 11.93 15.02
N ASN A 109 -9.01 11.91 15.09
CA ASN A 109 -8.16 13.10 15.09
C ASN A 109 -7.44 13.21 13.73
N TYR A 110 -7.38 14.40 13.15
CA TYR A 110 -6.84 14.64 11.81
C TYR A 110 -5.53 15.42 11.88
N THR A 111 -4.51 14.95 11.14
CA THR A 111 -3.22 15.64 10.99
C THR A 111 -2.84 15.68 9.52
N THR A 112 -2.62 16.87 8.98
CA THR A 112 -2.16 17.03 7.61
C THR A 112 -0.63 16.96 7.56
N VAL A 113 -0.09 15.93 6.92
CA VAL A 113 1.34 15.79 6.63
C VAL A 113 1.65 16.41 5.26
N TYR A 114 0.83 16.06 4.27
CA TYR A 114 0.91 16.57 2.91
C TYR A 114 -0.49 16.86 2.36
N ASN A 115 -0.58 17.62 1.27
CA ASN A 115 -1.83 17.81 0.54
C ASN A 115 -1.54 17.88 -0.97
N GLN A 116 -1.23 16.73 -1.56
CA GLN A 116 -0.88 16.62 -2.96
C GLN A 116 -1.63 15.49 -3.65
N THR A 117 -1.91 15.69 -4.95
CA THR A 117 -2.48 14.66 -5.82
C THR A 117 -1.41 13.85 -6.55
N ALA A 118 -0.21 14.42 -6.67
CA ALA A 118 0.96 13.80 -7.28
C ALA A 118 1.51 12.65 -6.42
N ALA A 119 2.31 11.80 -7.05
CA ALA A 119 2.82 10.63 -6.37
C ALA A 119 3.83 10.99 -5.26
N LEU A 120 3.76 10.32 -4.12
CA LEU A 120 4.71 10.54 -3.02
C LEU A 120 6.05 9.89 -3.37
N ASN A 121 7.15 10.64 -3.21
CA ASN A 121 8.50 10.06 -3.33
C ASN A 121 8.90 9.36 -2.01
N ILE A 122 10.01 8.61 -2.04
CA ILE A 122 10.45 7.80 -0.88
C ILE A 122 10.67 8.62 0.39
N THR A 123 11.19 9.84 0.28
CA THR A 123 11.37 10.74 1.43
C THR A 123 10.03 11.12 2.02
N GLN A 124 9.07 11.52 1.18
CA GLN A 124 7.72 11.86 1.62
C GLN A 124 7.00 10.66 2.24
N LEU A 125 7.24 9.45 1.73
CA LEU A 125 6.71 8.22 2.33
C LEU A 125 7.28 8.00 3.74
N TYR A 126 8.58 8.22 3.96
CA TYR A 126 9.19 8.13 5.29
C TYR A 126 8.75 9.23 6.25
N ASP A 127 8.51 10.45 5.76
CA ASP A 127 7.94 11.53 6.59
C ASP A 127 6.55 11.14 7.11
N VAL A 128 5.75 10.48 6.27
CA VAL A 128 4.45 9.91 6.66
C VAL A 128 4.63 8.77 7.67
N ALA A 129 5.58 7.86 7.45
CA ALA A 129 5.87 6.79 8.40
C ALA A 129 6.29 7.31 9.77
N SER A 130 7.18 8.30 9.81
CA SER A 130 7.63 8.95 11.04
C SER A 130 6.45 9.58 11.79
N ALA A 131 5.57 10.29 11.08
CA ALA A 131 4.38 10.88 11.68
C ALA A 131 3.44 9.81 12.27
N VAL A 132 3.25 8.70 11.57
CA VAL A 132 2.35 7.60 11.94
C VAL A 132 2.90 6.75 13.09
N GLU A 133 4.22 6.53 13.15
CA GLU A 133 4.86 5.69 14.18
C GLU A 133 4.54 6.16 15.60
N HIS A 134 4.57 7.48 15.81
CA HIS A 134 4.21 8.08 17.10
C HIS A 134 2.79 7.70 17.56
N THR A 135 1.87 7.53 16.63
CA THR A 135 0.48 7.13 16.91
C THR A 135 0.36 5.64 17.11
N ILE A 136 1.02 4.82 16.29
CA ILE A 136 0.96 3.35 16.41
C ILE A 136 1.55 2.93 17.77
N ALA A 137 2.67 3.54 18.17
CA ALA A 137 3.34 3.26 19.44
C ALA A 137 2.56 3.75 20.67
N ALA A 138 1.66 4.73 20.52
CA ALA A 138 0.83 5.24 21.60
C ALA A 138 -0.31 4.26 21.92
N ASN A 139 -0.50 3.90 23.20
CA ASN A 139 -1.60 2.99 23.62
C ASN A 139 -3.00 3.62 23.53
N GLU A 140 -3.10 4.90 23.19
CA GLU A 140 -4.35 5.68 23.20
C GLU A 140 -5.11 5.61 21.87
N THR A 141 -4.56 4.92 20.86
CA THR A 141 -5.14 4.85 19.51
C THR A 141 -5.49 3.41 19.12
N LYS A 142 -6.68 3.25 18.51
CA LYS A 142 -7.13 1.95 17.98
C LYS A 142 -6.32 1.52 16.76
N GLY A 143 -5.97 2.50 15.94
CA GLY A 143 -5.32 2.33 14.66
C GLY A 143 -5.17 3.67 13.95
N THR A 144 -4.72 3.61 12.71
CA THR A 144 -4.45 4.80 11.91
C THR A 144 -5.04 4.66 10.51
N VAL A 145 -5.50 5.79 9.97
CA VAL A 145 -5.89 5.94 8.57
C VAL A 145 -4.91 6.91 7.91
N ILE A 146 -4.39 6.55 6.75
CA ILE A 146 -3.53 7.41 5.93
C ILE A 146 -4.29 7.73 4.65
N LEU A 147 -4.69 8.98 4.51
CA LEU A 147 -5.44 9.47 3.35
C LEU A 147 -4.50 9.92 2.26
N THR A 148 -4.73 9.43 1.05
CA THR A 148 -3.90 9.72 -0.11
C THR A 148 -4.71 9.82 -1.39
N SER A 149 -4.11 10.33 -2.45
CA SER A 149 -4.77 10.32 -3.76
C SER A 149 -4.88 8.89 -4.29
N GLU A 150 -5.88 8.61 -5.12
CA GLU A 150 -6.07 7.27 -5.72
C GLU A 150 -4.82 6.78 -6.47
N LYS A 151 -4.07 7.71 -7.07
CA LYS A 151 -2.79 7.49 -7.75
C LYS A 151 -1.67 6.96 -6.86
N ASN A 152 -1.79 7.12 -5.54
CA ASN A 152 -0.79 6.74 -4.55
C ASN A 152 -1.17 5.50 -3.74
N LEU A 153 -2.38 4.95 -3.90
CA LEU A 153 -2.86 3.83 -3.09
C LEU A 153 -1.92 2.61 -3.17
N GLU A 154 -1.42 2.31 -4.36
CA GLU A 154 -0.48 1.20 -4.56
C GLU A 154 0.85 1.44 -3.84
N ALA A 155 1.51 2.57 -4.14
CA ALA A 155 2.83 2.89 -3.62
C ALA A 155 2.84 3.01 -2.10
N LEU A 156 1.91 3.80 -1.55
CA LEU A 156 1.80 4.02 -0.10
C LEU A 156 1.27 2.78 0.62
N GLY A 157 0.34 2.05 0.03
CA GLY A 157 -0.15 0.78 0.57
C GLY A 157 0.94 -0.27 0.69
N PHE A 158 1.75 -0.43 -0.35
CA PHE A 158 2.89 -1.34 -0.33
C PHE A 158 3.96 -0.86 0.66
N PHE A 159 4.30 0.42 0.65
CA PHE A 159 5.24 1.02 1.60
C PHE A 159 4.80 0.77 3.05
N ALA A 160 3.54 1.06 3.38
CA ALA A 160 2.98 0.85 4.71
C ALA A 160 3.05 -0.63 5.13
N ALA A 161 2.79 -1.56 4.21
CA ALA A 161 2.85 -3.00 4.48
C ALA A 161 4.28 -3.47 4.81
N VAL A 162 5.29 -2.88 4.17
CA VAL A 162 6.69 -3.20 4.41
C VAL A 162 7.21 -2.53 5.67
N VAL A 163 6.94 -1.24 5.88
CA VAL A 163 7.57 -0.46 6.97
C VAL A 163 6.89 -0.69 8.32
N PHE A 164 5.56 -0.73 8.38
CA PHE A 164 4.89 -0.87 9.67
C PHE A 164 4.81 -2.34 10.11
N ASN A 165 5.39 -2.64 11.27
CA ASN A 165 5.30 -3.95 11.91
C ASN A 165 4.47 -3.85 13.19
N THR A 166 3.15 -3.83 13.02
CA THR A 166 2.18 -3.68 14.13
C THR A 166 0.99 -4.60 13.95
N SER A 167 0.36 -4.96 15.06
CA SER A 167 -0.92 -5.66 15.09
C SER A 167 -2.11 -4.71 14.95
N LYS A 168 -1.90 -3.41 15.19
CA LYS A 168 -2.95 -2.38 15.06
C LYS A 168 -3.32 -2.15 13.60
N PRO A 169 -4.58 -1.81 13.28
CA PRO A 169 -4.98 -1.45 11.93
C PRO A 169 -4.21 -0.25 11.41
N VAL A 170 -3.57 -0.41 10.25
CA VAL A 170 -3.01 0.66 9.43
C VAL A 170 -3.73 0.63 8.10
N VAL A 171 -4.55 1.63 7.82
CA VAL A 171 -5.42 1.66 6.65
C VAL A 171 -5.02 2.80 5.73
N VAL A 172 -4.70 2.51 4.47
CA VAL A 172 -4.46 3.50 3.42
C VAL A 172 -5.72 3.61 2.56
N ALA A 173 -6.26 4.81 2.41
CA ALA A 173 -7.50 5.02 1.67
C ALA A 173 -7.50 6.35 0.91
N SER A 174 -8.34 6.49 -0.11
CA SER A 174 -8.60 7.76 -0.79
C SER A 174 -9.77 8.52 -0.18
N ASP A 175 -10.56 7.86 0.66
CA ASP A 175 -11.76 8.37 1.32
C ASP A 175 -11.66 8.15 2.84
N ALA A 176 -11.86 9.22 3.60
CA ALA A 176 -11.80 9.22 5.06
C ALA A 176 -12.85 8.31 5.73
N THR A 177 -14.06 8.28 5.19
CA THR A 177 -15.17 7.51 5.74
C THR A 177 -14.91 6.03 5.59
N LEU A 178 -14.55 5.59 4.38
CA LEU A 178 -14.21 4.19 4.13
C LEU A 178 -12.99 3.74 4.95
N GLY A 179 -11.95 4.58 5.02
CA GLY A 179 -10.77 4.30 5.84
C GLY A 179 -11.11 4.13 7.33
N ASN A 180 -11.95 5.01 7.88
CA ASN A 180 -12.39 4.96 9.27
C ASN A 180 -13.24 3.72 9.57
N ILE A 181 -14.17 3.35 8.69
CA ILE A 181 -15.01 2.13 8.85
C ILE A 181 -14.10 0.90 8.99
N VAL A 182 -13.09 0.78 8.12
CA VAL A 182 -12.17 -0.36 8.14
C VAL A 182 -11.24 -0.32 9.35
N ALA A 183 -10.67 0.84 9.68
CA ALA A 183 -9.76 0.98 10.82
C ALA A 183 -10.45 0.74 12.18
N ASN A 184 -11.75 1.04 12.28
CA ASN A 184 -12.54 0.80 13.49
C ASN A 184 -13.04 -0.65 13.63
N ASN A 185 -12.89 -1.48 12.59
CA ASN A 185 -13.36 -2.85 12.62
C ASN A 185 -12.38 -3.77 13.38
N THR A 186 -12.87 -4.53 14.35
CA THR A 186 -12.04 -5.46 15.15
C THR A 186 -11.42 -6.58 14.31
N GLY A 187 -11.99 -6.90 13.15
CA GLY A 187 -11.43 -7.86 12.22
C GLY A 187 -10.22 -7.32 11.43
N ALA A 188 -9.89 -6.03 11.49
CA ALA A 188 -8.74 -5.45 10.80
C ALA A 188 -7.40 -5.73 11.50
N PHE A 189 -7.41 -6.10 12.77
CA PHE A 189 -6.20 -6.41 13.54
C PHE A 189 -5.44 -7.60 12.95
N ASN A 190 -4.10 -7.55 13.05
CA ASN A 190 -3.19 -8.60 12.57
C ASN A 190 -3.25 -8.91 11.06
N ARG A 191 -3.73 -7.96 10.23
CA ARG A 191 -3.73 -8.09 8.77
C ARG A 191 -2.59 -7.33 8.07
N GLY A 192 -1.73 -6.68 8.84
CA GLY A 192 -0.74 -5.73 8.32
C GLY A 192 -1.42 -4.48 7.78
N ALA A 193 -0.72 -3.73 6.93
CA ALA A 193 -1.31 -2.57 6.28
C ALA A 193 -2.37 -3.01 5.25
N LEU A 194 -3.51 -2.31 5.27
CA LEU A 194 -4.64 -2.53 4.38
C LEU A 194 -4.80 -1.34 3.45
N VAL A 195 -5.29 -1.58 2.24
CA VAL A 195 -5.66 -0.55 1.26
C VAL A 195 -7.15 -0.65 0.98
N VAL A 196 -7.87 0.46 1.07
CA VAL A 196 -9.30 0.52 0.73
C VAL A 196 -9.45 1.32 -0.56
N GLY A 197 -9.97 0.64 -1.58
CA GLY A 197 -10.29 1.25 -2.86
C GLY A 197 -11.49 2.20 -2.77
N PRO A 198 -11.68 3.09 -3.75
CA PRO A 198 -12.84 3.99 -3.80
C PRO A 198 -14.17 3.24 -3.96
N ASP A 199 -14.12 1.98 -4.40
CA ASP A 199 -15.23 1.04 -4.50
C ASP A 199 -15.54 0.30 -3.17
N GLY A 200 -14.83 0.62 -2.09
CA GLY A 200 -14.99 -0.03 -0.80
C GLY A 200 -14.35 -1.41 -0.71
N ILE A 201 -13.65 -1.89 -1.75
CA ILE A 201 -12.93 -3.16 -1.71
C ILE A 201 -11.65 -3.00 -0.90
N ILE A 202 -11.38 -3.96 -0.03
CA ILE A 202 -10.24 -3.97 0.89
C ILE A 202 -9.19 -4.95 0.37
N TYR A 203 -7.95 -4.50 0.29
CA TYR A 203 -6.79 -5.27 -0.16
C TYR A 203 -5.70 -5.30 0.92
N SER A 204 -4.85 -6.32 0.89
CA SER A 204 -3.56 -6.23 1.59
C SER A 204 -2.68 -5.19 0.90
N GLY A 205 -1.93 -4.39 1.66
CA GLY A 205 -1.03 -3.40 1.07
C GLY A 205 0.02 -3.99 0.13
N VAL A 206 0.41 -5.27 0.31
CA VAL A 206 1.31 -5.98 -0.62
C VAL A 206 0.63 -6.25 -1.98
N TYR A 207 -0.65 -6.64 -1.94
CA TYR A 207 -1.44 -7.05 -3.11
C TYR A 207 -2.51 -6.02 -3.50
N SER A 208 -2.25 -4.74 -3.22
CA SER A 208 -3.12 -3.63 -3.61
C SER A 208 -3.06 -3.40 -5.12
N PRO A 209 -4.16 -2.96 -5.75
CA PRO A 209 -4.20 -2.69 -7.19
C PRO A 209 -3.43 -1.43 -7.56
N SER A 210 -2.85 -1.44 -8.77
CA SER A 210 -2.60 -0.21 -9.51
C SER A 210 -3.91 0.24 -10.17
N LEU A 211 -4.08 1.55 -10.38
CA LEU A 211 -5.34 2.15 -10.89
C LEU A 211 -5.85 1.49 -12.19
N ASP A 212 -4.94 0.96 -13.00
CA ASP A 212 -5.25 0.39 -14.31
C ASP A 212 -5.19 -1.15 -14.35
N GLN A 213 -4.85 -1.83 -13.22
CA GLN A 213 -4.59 -3.28 -13.22
C GLN A 213 -5.12 -4.01 -11.98
N ALA A 214 -6.45 -4.09 -11.87
CA ALA A 214 -7.11 -4.85 -10.81
C ALA A 214 -6.80 -6.36 -10.81
N ALA A 215 -6.33 -6.92 -11.94
CA ALA A 215 -6.20 -8.37 -12.12
C ALA A 215 -5.11 -9.05 -11.25
N ALA A 216 -4.13 -8.30 -10.72
CA ALA A 216 -3.08 -8.81 -9.82
C ALA A 216 -3.51 -8.82 -8.35
N SER A 217 -4.65 -8.21 -8.04
CA SER A 217 -4.99 -7.83 -6.67
C SER A 217 -5.81 -8.90 -5.99
N ILE A 218 -5.55 -9.11 -4.71
CA ILE A 218 -6.27 -10.11 -3.92
C ILE A 218 -7.14 -9.36 -2.91
N PRO A 219 -8.46 -9.25 -3.17
CA PRO A 219 -9.36 -8.61 -2.22
C PRO A 219 -9.49 -9.47 -0.97
N VAL A 220 -9.33 -8.87 0.20
CA VAL A 220 -9.42 -9.53 1.51
C VAL A 220 -10.74 -9.26 2.24
N GLY A 221 -11.50 -8.27 1.77
CA GLY A 221 -12.82 -7.93 2.26
C GLY A 221 -13.44 -6.79 1.45
N ALA A 222 -14.59 -6.31 1.90
CA ALA A 222 -15.25 -5.12 1.37
C ALA A 222 -16.04 -4.41 2.46
N VAL A 223 -16.23 -3.11 2.29
CA VAL A 223 -17.23 -2.32 3.02
C VAL A 223 -18.60 -2.57 2.35
N THR A 224 -19.60 -2.95 3.15
CA THR A 224 -20.97 -3.21 2.69
C THR A 224 -21.79 -1.91 2.67
N ASP A 225 -22.95 -1.95 2.02
CA ASP A 225 -23.87 -0.81 1.95
C ASP A 225 -24.41 -0.37 3.33
N GLU A 226 -24.27 -1.21 4.36
CA GLU A 226 -24.61 -0.91 5.75
C GLU A 226 -23.44 -0.32 6.58
N ASP A 227 -22.42 0.23 5.93
CA ASP A 227 -21.20 0.77 6.57
C ASP A 227 -20.49 -0.24 7.48
N SER A 228 -20.56 -1.53 7.10
CA SER A 228 -19.97 -2.63 7.84
C SER A 228 -18.87 -3.31 7.02
N VAL A 229 -17.93 -4.00 7.67
CA VAL A 229 -16.85 -4.70 6.97
C VAL A 229 -17.14 -6.19 6.87
N ALA A 230 -17.17 -6.71 5.65
CA ALA A 230 -17.22 -8.14 5.36
C ALA A 230 -15.83 -8.64 4.97
N TRP A 231 -15.25 -9.53 5.79
CA TRP A 231 -13.96 -10.17 5.52
C TRP A 231 -14.13 -11.48 4.76
N TYR A 232 -13.36 -11.69 3.70
CA TYR A 232 -13.37 -12.94 2.92
C TYR A 232 -12.43 -14.00 3.49
N PHE A 233 -11.35 -13.56 4.16
CA PHE A 233 -10.33 -14.43 4.72
C PHE A 233 -10.09 -14.13 6.19
N GLN A 234 -9.58 -15.12 6.93
CA GLN A 234 -9.07 -14.89 8.29
C GLN A 234 -7.87 -13.94 8.28
N PRO A 235 -7.56 -13.25 9.40
CA PRO A 235 -6.38 -12.40 9.49
C PRO A 235 -5.09 -13.17 9.17
N SER A 236 -4.32 -12.68 8.20
CA SER A 236 -3.04 -13.25 7.80
C SER A 236 -2.14 -12.18 7.17
N LEU A 237 -0.84 -12.41 7.21
CA LEU A 237 0.18 -11.60 6.55
C LEU A 237 0.67 -12.30 5.28
N PRO A 238 0.89 -11.59 4.16
CA PRO A 238 1.62 -12.10 3.01
C PRO A 238 3.02 -12.59 3.39
N SER A 239 3.50 -13.68 2.76
CA SER A 239 4.80 -14.28 3.07
C SER A 239 5.97 -13.28 3.01
N LEU A 240 5.90 -12.27 2.13
CA LEU A 240 6.90 -11.21 2.03
C LEU A 240 7.12 -10.45 3.36
N ILE A 241 6.03 -10.20 4.10
CA ILE A 241 6.04 -9.38 5.33
C ILE A 241 5.69 -10.17 6.59
N ALA A 242 5.55 -11.49 6.47
CA ALA A 242 5.29 -12.39 7.59
C ALA A 242 6.45 -12.34 8.61
N ALA A 243 6.17 -12.67 9.87
CA ALA A 243 7.14 -12.56 10.95
C ALA A 243 8.39 -13.43 10.74
N ASP A 244 8.27 -14.53 10.00
CA ASP A 244 9.32 -15.47 9.63
C ASP A 244 9.94 -15.19 8.24
N SER A 245 9.55 -14.10 7.57
CA SER A 245 10.10 -13.74 6.26
C SER A 245 11.56 -13.31 6.35
N ALA A 246 12.31 -13.43 5.26
CA ALA A 246 13.69 -12.93 5.17
C ALA A 246 13.76 -11.42 5.50
N LEU A 247 12.76 -10.67 5.07
CA LEU A 247 12.61 -9.24 5.35
C LEU A 247 12.53 -8.96 6.86
N ARG A 248 11.78 -9.76 7.62
CA ARG A 248 11.64 -9.57 9.07
C ARG A 248 12.77 -10.19 9.90
N THR A 249 13.39 -11.25 9.41
CA THR A 249 14.38 -12.03 10.19
C THR A 249 15.82 -11.63 9.91
N ASN A 250 16.19 -11.41 8.65
CA ASN A 250 17.56 -11.10 8.24
C ASN A 250 17.80 -9.59 8.06
N TYR A 251 16.74 -8.81 7.81
CA TYR A 251 16.81 -7.38 7.49
C TYR A 251 15.88 -6.54 8.37
N THR A 252 16.05 -6.67 9.69
CA THR A 252 15.18 -6.05 10.71
C THR A 252 15.07 -4.52 10.64
N ASN A 253 15.99 -3.85 9.94
CA ASN A 253 15.97 -2.42 9.73
C ASN A 253 14.86 -1.95 8.76
N PHE A 254 14.26 -2.84 7.96
CA PHE A 254 13.15 -2.48 7.06
C PHE A 254 11.90 -1.96 7.77
N THR A 255 11.78 -2.17 9.09
CA THR A 255 10.71 -1.60 9.91
C THR A 255 11.05 -0.24 10.50
N SER A 256 12.23 0.32 10.18
CA SER A 256 12.60 1.66 10.60
C SER A 256 11.73 2.69 9.88
N THR A 257 11.10 3.59 10.63
CA THR A 257 10.27 4.67 10.11
C THR A 257 11.06 5.96 9.88
N THR A 258 12.31 6.03 10.35
CA THR A 258 13.21 7.19 10.21
C THR A 258 14.61 6.85 9.67
N PRO A 259 14.79 5.92 8.71
CA PRO A 259 16.13 5.54 8.25
C PRO A 259 16.86 6.68 7.52
N LEU A 260 16.13 7.69 7.06
CA LEU A 260 16.68 8.85 6.34
C LEU A 260 16.96 10.06 7.23
N GLU A 261 16.65 10.04 8.53
CA GLU A 261 16.75 11.21 9.43
C GLU A 261 18.17 11.81 9.47
N TYR A 262 19.20 10.97 9.32
CA TYR A 262 20.61 11.36 9.28
C TYR A 262 21.30 11.03 7.97
N SER A 263 20.54 10.60 6.95
CA SER A 263 21.12 10.22 5.66
C SER A 263 21.36 11.44 4.80
N LEU A 264 22.55 11.49 4.18
CA LEU A 264 22.88 12.48 3.15
C LEU A 264 22.35 12.07 1.77
N ILE A 265 21.78 10.86 1.66
CA ILE A 265 21.33 10.26 0.41
C ILE A 265 19.81 10.26 0.39
N THR A 266 19.24 10.81 -0.68
CA THR A 266 17.83 10.59 -1.04
C THR A 266 17.78 9.52 -2.12
N PRO A 267 17.29 8.30 -1.83
CA PRO A 267 17.26 7.24 -2.82
C PRO A 267 16.44 7.65 -4.03
N LEU A 268 17.07 7.64 -5.21
CA LEU A 268 16.41 7.92 -6.48
C LEU A 268 16.38 6.64 -7.32
N VAL A 269 15.18 6.11 -7.53
CA VAL A 269 14.95 4.86 -8.27
C VAL A 269 14.01 5.13 -9.44
N PRO A 270 14.49 5.41 -10.65
CA PRO A 270 13.62 5.55 -11.82
C PRO A 270 13.10 4.21 -12.33
N ILE A 271 11.98 4.27 -13.07
CA ILE A 271 11.41 3.16 -13.83
C ILE A 271 11.67 3.41 -15.33
N VAL A 272 12.18 2.41 -16.04
CA VAL A 272 12.45 2.49 -17.49
C VAL A 272 11.85 1.28 -18.21
N TYR A 273 11.52 1.45 -19.49
CA TYR A 273 11.10 0.33 -20.34
C TYR A 273 12.30 -0.31 -21.02
N ASP A 274 12.33 -1.64 -21.02
CA ASP A 274 13.27 -2.41 -21.82
C ASP A 274 13.18 -2.03 -23.31
N GLY A 275 14.33 -1.80 -23.94
CA GLY A 275 14.45 -1.25 -25.29
C GLY A 275 14.12 0.24 -25.46
N GLY A 276 13.62 0.90 -24.40
CA GLY A 276 13.27 2.33 -24.39
C GLY A 276 14.40 3.26 -23.95
N TYR A 277 15.58 2.74 -23.61
CA TYR A 277 16.73 3.50 -23.12
C TYR A 277 18.01 3.18 -23.89
N SER A 278 18.96 4.11 -23.86
CA SER A 278 20.34 3.86 -24.29
C SER A 278 21.18 3.45 -23.08
N GLU A 279 22.02 2.42 -23.20
CA GLU A 279 22.98 2.04 -22.15
C GLU A 279 23.89 3.21 -21.77
N ASP A 280 24.30 4.04 -22.74
CA ASP A 280 25.08 5.24 -22.50
C ASP A 280 24.34 6.25 -21.62
N LEU A 281 23.01 6.35 -21.77
CA LEU A 281 22.19 7.22 -20.93
C LEU A 281 22.16 6.71 -19.49
N ILE A 282 21.94 5.41 -19.30
CA ILE A 282 21.94 4.79 -17.97
C ILE A 282 23.30 4.97 -17.30
N ASN A 283 24.40 4.71 -18.03
CA ASN A 283 25.76 4.93 -17.54
C ASN A 283 26.03 6.39 -17.18
N SER A 284 25.46 7.35 -17.93
CA SER A 284 25.61 8.77 -17.64
C SER A 284 24.89 9.24 -16.37
N VAL A 285 23.79 8.57 -15.99
CA VAL A 285 22.99 8.91 -14.80
C VAL A 285 23.24 7.97 -13.61
N ALA A 286 24.02 6.90 -13.79
CA ALA A 286 24.33 5.91 -12.76
C ALA A 286 24.94 6.51 -11.48
N SER A 287 25.62 7.66 -11.58
CA SER A 287 26.15 8.39 -10.43
C SER A 287 25.10 9.21 -9.66
N THR A 288 23.91 9.39 -10.22
CA THR A 288 22.81 10.20 -9.68
C THR A 288 21.65 9.35 -9.17
N ILE A 289 21.46 8.16 -9.73
CA ILE A 289 20.43 7.20 -9.31
C ILE A 289 21.03 6.19 -8.33
N SER A 290 20.20 5.70 -7.42
CA SER A 290 20.62 4.74 -6.38
C SER A 290 20.19 3.30 -6.70
N GLY A 291 19.30 3.13 -7.67
CA GLY A 291 18.80 1.85 -8.15
C GLY A 291 18.01 2.08 -9.44
N LEU A 292 17.61 1.00 -10.12
CA LEU A 292 16.85 1.10 -11.37
C LEU A 292 15.79 0.00 -11.42
N VAL A 293 14.57 0.36 -11.81
CA VAL A 293 13.52 -0.60 -12.16
C VAL A 293 13.37 -0.65 -13.67
N VAL A 294 13.44 -1.84 -14.24
CA VAL A 294 13.29 -2.10 -15.67
C VAL A 294 12.00 -2.87 -15.88
N ILE A 295 11.14 -2.37 -16.77
CA ILE A 295 9.96 -3.08 -17.24
C ILE A 295 10.41 -3.98 -18.39
N SER A 296 10.26 -5.29 -18.24
CA SER A 296 10.62 -6.28 -19.27
C SER A 296 9.81 -6.06 -20.54
N SER A 297 10.42 -6.31 -21.71
CA SER A 297 9.75 -6.21 -23.01
C SER A 297 9.10 -7.53 -23.45
N GLY A 298 9.31 -8.61 -22.69
CA GLY A 298 8.92 -9.97 -23.03
C GLY A 298 7.49 -10.34 -22.66
N ALA A 299 6.50 -9.72 -23.28
CA ALA A 299 5.06 -9.91 -22.99
C ALA A 299 4.49 -11.35 -23.10
N THR A 300 5.31 -12.34 -23.48
CA THR A 300 4.90 -13.75 -23.62
C THR A 300 5.90 -14.78 -23.08
N THR A 301 7.09 -14.36 -22.68
CA THR A 301 8.15 -15.28 -22.21
C THR A 301 8.81 -14.84 -20.91
N ASN A 302 8.44 -13.68 -20.36
CA ASN A 302 9.08 -12.99 -19.23
C ASN A 302 10.58 -12.67 -19.43
N SER A 303 11.24 -13.29 -20.40
CA SER A 303 12.63 -13.09 -20.80
C SER A 303 12.83 -11.73 -21.46
N THR A 304 13.74 -10.92 -20.92
CA THR A 304 14.24 -9.70 -21.59
C THR A 304 15.29 -10.04 -22.65
N SER A 305 15.38 -9.24 -23.72
CA SER A 305 16.54 -9.26 -24.63
C SER A 305 17.68 -8.35 -24.18
N SER A 306 17.45 -7.49 -23.18
CA SER A 306 18.46 -6.58 -22.63
C SER A 306 19.45 -7.35 -21.76
N GLN A 307 20.70 -6.91 -21.77
CA GLN A 307 21.77 -7.40 -20.89
C GLN A 307 22.06 -6.42 -19.76
N LEU A 308 21.18 -5.44 -19.51
CA LEU A 308 21.43 -4.41 -18.52
C LEU A 308 21.51 -5.01 -17.12
N ALA A 309 22.72 -4.98 -16.58
CA ALA A 309 23.04 -5.24 -15.20
C ALA A 309 24.06 -4.20 -14.75
N SER A 310 24.13 -3.95 -13.45
CA SER A 310 25.12 -3.06 -12.87
C SER A 310 25.69 -3.68 -11.61
N GLU A 311 27.00 -3.50 -11.41
CA GLU A 311 27.69 -3.86 -10.17
C GLU A 311 27.63 -2.74 -9.14
N THR A 312 27.26 -1.51 -9.54
CA THR A 312 27.27 -0.32 -8.69
C THR A 312 25.90 0.05 -8.15
N ILE A 313 24.84 -0.25 -8.91
CA ILE A 313 23.46 0.00 -8.52
C ILE A 313 22.62 -1.26 -8.75
N PRO A 314 21.67 -1.59 -7.87
CA PRO A 314 20.76 -2.69 -8.10
C PRO A 314 19.80 -2.39 -9.25
N VAL A 315 19.66 -3.35 -10.17
CA VAL A 315 18.72 -3.30 -11.31
C VAL A 315 17.67 -4.38 -11.10
N VAL A 316 16.40 -3.97 -10.94
CA VAL A 316 15.27 -4.87 -10.69
C VAL A 316 14.38 -4.93 -11.93
N TYR A 317 14.17 -6.11 -12.48
CA TYR A 317 13.26 -6.32 -13.61
C TYR A 317 11.87 -6.67 -13.11
N THR A 318 10.86 -6.04 -13.71
CA THR A 318 9.43 -6.23 -13.42
C THR A 318 8.66 -6.36 -14.71
N GLU A 319 7.39 -6.74 -14.61
CA GLU A 319 6.49 -6.78 -15.75
C GLU A 319 5.28 -5.87 -15.47
N THR A 320 4.72 -5.29 -16.52
CA THR A 320 3.48 -4.51 -16.40
C THR A 320 2.26 -5.40 -16.37
N SER A 321 2.33 -6.62 -16.89
CA SER A 321 1.21 -7.53 -16.84
C SER A 321 0.98 -8.05 -15.42
N PRO A 322 -0.22 -7.87 -14.84
CA PRO A 322 -0.51 -8.23 -13.45
C PRO A 322 -0.44 -9.74 -13.15
N LEU A 323 -0.46 -10.58 -14.18
CA LEU A 323 -0.46 -12.04 -14.04
C LEU A 323 0.91 -12.66 -14.34
N ASP A 324 1.84 -11.87 -14.86
CA ASP A 324 3.14 -12.34 -15.26
C ASP A 324 4.14 -12.15 -14.11
N ILE A 325 5.02 -13.14 -13.94
CA ILE A 325 6.02 -13.17 -12.87
C ILE A 325 7.39 -13.16 -13.52
N VAL A 326 8.22 -12.21 -13.12
CA VAL A 326 9.63 -12.18 -13.54
C VAL A 326 10.43 -13.06 -12.60
N THR A 327 11.03 -14.14 -13.13
CA THR A 327 11.83 -15.08 -12.36
C THR A 327 13.33 -14.87 -12.59
N PRO A 328 14.23 -15.41 -11.73
CA PRO A 328 15.67 -15.26 -11.92
C PRO A 328 16.20 -15.78 -13.26
N GLY A 329 15.49 -16.70 -13.92
CA GLY A 329 15.85 -17.19 -15.25
C GLY A 329 15.54 -16.22 -16.38
N ASP A 330 14.70 -15.22 -16.12
CA ASP A 330 14.18 -14.27 -17.10
C ASP A 330 15.04 -13.00 -17.22
N VAL A 331 16.02 -12.83 -16.32
CA VAL A 331 16.80 -11.60 -16.16
C VAL A 331 18.30 -11.83 -16.38
N PRO A 332 19.06 -10.80 -16.78
CA PRO A 332 20.50 -10.90 -16.94
C PRO A 332 21.20 -11.25 -15.63
N ARG A 333 22.32 -11.96 -15.72
CA ARG A 333 23.16 -12.25 -14.55
C ARG A 333 23.60 -10.94 -13.88
N GLY A 334 23.35 -10.83 -12.57
CA GLY A 334 23.67 -9.64 -11.78
C GLY A 334 22.50 -8.66 -11.62
N ALA A 335 21.43 -8.83 -12.40
CA ALA A 335 20.15 -8.18 -12.17
C ALA A 335 19.28 -8.99 -11.19
N VAL A 336 18.24 -8.35 -10.67
CA VAL A 336 17.29 -8.93 -9.73
C VAL A 336 15.95 -9.12 -10.43
N ALA A 337 15.37 -10.31 -10.27
CA ALA A 337 14.01 -10.58 -10.71
C ALA A 337 13.01 -10.05 -9.66
N GLY A 338 12.10 -9.16 -10.07
CA GLY A 338 11.11 -8.52 -9.21
C GLY A 338 9.97 -9.43 -8.77
N GLY A 339 9.90 -10.67 -9.27
CA GLY A 339 8.85 -11.62 -8.92
C GLY A 339 7.48 -11.13 -9.37
N CYS A 340 6.55 -11.03 -8.42
CA CYS A 340 5.18 -10.56 -8.63
C CYS A 340 4.99 -9.06 -8.35
N LEU A 341 6.08 -8.32 -8.08
CA LEU A 341 5.98 -6.88 -7.86
C LEU A 341 5.72 -6.16 -9.18
N THR A 342 4.74 -5.25 -9.15
CA THR A 342 4.55 -4.26 -10.20
C THR A 342 5.75 -3.30 -10.24
N PRO A 343 5.94 -2.54 -11.32
CA PRO A 343 7.04 -1.57 -11.41
C PRO A 343 7.02 -0.53 -10.28
N VAL A 344 5.83 -0.11 -9.86
CA VAL A 344 5.64 0.86 -8.76
C VAL A 344 6.04 0.24 -7.41
N LYS A 345 5.58 -0.99 -7.13
CA LYS A 345 5.96 -1.69 -5.88
C LYS A 345 7.45 -2.00 -5.84
N ALA A 346 8.05 -2.39 -6.96
CA ALA A 346 9.49 -2.59 -7.04
C ALA A 346 10.28 -1.30 -6.84
N GLN A 347 9.81 -0.17 -7.38
CA GLN A 347 10.41 1.14 -7.14
C GLN A 347 10.39 1.50 -5.65
N VAL A 348 9.24 1.32 -4.99
CA VAL A 348 9.10 1.57 -3.55
C VAL A 348 9.95 0.59 -2.74
N PHE A 349 9.91 -0.70 -3.04
CA PHE A 349 10.70 -1.73 -2.38
C PHE A 349 12.19 -1.42 -2.45
N LEU A 350 12.69 -1.09 -3.64
CA LEU A 350 14.09 -0.76 -3.85
C LEU A 350 14.47 0.54 -3.12
N GLY A 351 13.58 1.53 -3.11
CA GLY A 351 13.74 2.74 -2.31
C GLY A 351 13.86 2.46 -0.81
N ILE A 352 13.04 1.54 -0.27
CA ILE A 352 13.12 1.09 1.13
C ILE A 352 14.45 0.37 1.38
N ALA A 353 14.85 -0.54 0.50
CA ALA A 353 16.09 -1.30 0.64
C ALA A 353 17.32 -0.38 0.69
N ILE A 354 17.41 0.57 -0.25
CA ILE A 354 18.51 1.54 -0.31
C ILE A 354 18.50 2.49 0.89
N ALA A 355 17.31 2.96 1.32
CA ALA A 355 17.20 3.78 2.53
C ALA A 355 17.73 3.07 3.78
N ASN A 356 17.69 1.73 3.77
CA ASN A 356 18.16 0.85 4.83
C ASN A 356 19.53 0.21 4.52
N ASP A 357 20.34 0.83 3.67
CA ASP A 357 21.70 0.40 3.28
C ASP A 357 21.80 -1.00 2.65
N VAL A 358 20.69 -1.55 2.14
CA VAL A 358 20.67 -2.81 1.38
C VAL A 358 20.74 -2.51 -0.11
N THR A 359 21.96 -2.55 -0.64
CA THR A 359 22.26 -2.15 -2.04
C THR A 359 22.78 -3.30 -2.90
N ALA A 360 23.21 -4.42 -2.31
CA ALA A 360 23.70 -5.57 -3.06
C ALA A 360 22.57 -6.34 -3.75
N SER A 361 22.69 -6.57 -5.06
CA SER A 361 21.68 -7.31 -5.85
C SER A 361 21.36 -8.70 -5.27
N SER A 362 22.34 -9.40 -4.70
CA SER A 362 22.11 -10.71 -4.06
C SER A 362 21.22 -10.61 -2.82
N SER A 363 21.46 -9.61 -1.97
CA SER A 363 20.65 -9.36 -0.77
C SER A 363 19.22 -8.94 -1.14
N ILE A 364 19.07 -8.13 -2.18
CA ILE A 364 17.75 -7.71 -2.69
C ILE A 364 17.01 -8.91 -3.29
N ALA A 365 17.71 -9.79 -4.02
CA ALA A 365 17.11 -11.01 -4.55
C ALA A 365 16.63 -11.95 -3.43
N GLU A 366 17.40 -12.12 -2.35
CA GLU A 366 17.00 -12.92 -1.18
C GLU A 366 15.73 -12.41 -0.51
N LEU A 367 15.47 -11.10 -0.55
CA LEU A 367 14.27 -10.51 0.04
C LEU A 367 12.99 -10.75 -0.78
N LEU A 368 13.14 -11.13 -2.05
CA LEU A 368 12.02 -11.34 -2.99
C LEU A 368 11.70 -12.82 -3.23
N LEU A 369 12.44 -13.72 -2.58
CA LEU A 369 12.23 -15.18 -2.55
C LEU A 369 11.45 -15.58 -1.31
#